data_AF-A0A950HXZ1-F1
#
_entry.id   AF-A0A950HXZ1-F1
#
_cell.length_a   1.000
_cell.length_b   1.000
_cell.length_c   1.000
_cell.angle_alpha   90.00
_cell.angle_beta   90.00
_cell.angle_gamma   90.00
#
_symmetry.space_group_name_H-M   'P 1'
#
loop_
_entity.id
_entity.type
_entity.pdbx_description
1 polymer ?
#
loop_
_entity_poly.entity_id
_entity_poly.type
_entity_poly.pdbx_seq_one_letter_code
_entity_poly.pdbx_strand_id
1 'polypeptide(L)'
;MAWSDHSLCTWQALDGMPELNGRMVRAEPLADYLHDRAGSLPTLLEHEETWARAELPDYAPRPDALRFRAAAGNAPDSAWQQAFLRAIRVNEQAKLSLFLQRRPGQAIDAPRRLGWEAVSTIHGGAGNAQFERLDAGETVSAYEVLASASSEPDYGMDLGLWSDSGTVQGAATGFGPLPFGNPRFEYSSQAPFHMGFLHESRIIYAAAGFLKHSYAEARIHLYLSLAHDALAHGHPYWGWRFTGWAMHYVQDLTQPYHARVLPGLGTGRLIW
;
A
#
# COMPACT_ATOMS: atom_id res chain seq x y z
N MET A 1 9.66 16.13 -3.75
CA MET A 1 10.69 15.29 -3.12
C MET A 1 10.16 14.65 -1.85
N ALA A 2 9.83 15.39 -0.78
CA ALA A 2 9.29 14.77 0.46
C ALA A 2 7.81 14.30 0.41
N TRP A 3 7.22 14.23 -0.79
CA TRP A 3 5.80 13.91 -1.04
C TRP A 3 5.66 12.84 -2.15
N SER A 4 6.77 12.36 -2.68
CA SER A 4 6.82 11.65 -3.96
C SER A 4 8.07 10.80 -3.98
N ASP A 5 7.97 9.54 -4.39
CA ASP A 5 9.10 8.62 -4.50
C ASP A 5 9.70 8.26 -3.12
N HIS A 6 8.93 7.49 -2.35
CA HIS A 6 9.30 6.95 -1.04
C HIS A 6 10.55 6.06 -1.10
N SER A 7 10.84 5.46 -2.26
CA SER A 7 12.00 4.60 -2.47
C SER A 7 13.30 5.36 -2.21
N LEU A 8 13.36 6.65 -2.58
CA LEU A 8 14.52 7.50 -2.30
C LEU A 8 14.83 7.51 -0.82
N CYS A 9 13.91 8.02 0.01
CA CYS A 9 14.08 8.10 1.46
C CYS A 9 14.35 6.74 2.08
N THR A 10 13.65 5.70 1.62
CA THR A 10 13.84 4.33 2.10
C THR A 10 15.27 3.84 1.90
N TRP A 11 15.87 4.03 0.72
CA TRP A 11 17.23 3.60 0.47
C TRP A 11 18.20 4.22 1.48
N GLN A 12 18.05 5.52 1.81
CA GLN A 12 18.93 6.15 2.79
C GLN A 12 18.64 5.69 4.23
N ALA A 13 17.36 5.54 4.58
CA ALA A 13 16.97 5.15 5.94
C ALA A 13 17.43 3.72 6.31
N LEU A 14 17.47 2.82 5.33
CA LEU A 14 17.84 1.42 5.53
C LEU A 14 19.32 1.12 5.21
N ASP A 15 20.10 2.12 4.78
CA ASP A 15 21.49 1.92 4.40
C ASP A 15 22.32 1.40 5.60
N GLY A 16 23.09 0.35 5.36
CA GLY A 16 23.92 -0.28 6.39
C GLY A 16 23.19 -1.11 7.46
N MET A 17 21.86 -1.30 7.37
CA MET A 17 21.13 -2.15 8.34
C MET A 17 21.57 -3.61 8.25
N PRO A 18 22.06 -4.24 9.35
CA PRO A 18 22.59 -5.61 9.33
C PRO A 18 21.57 -6.66 8.88
N GLU A 19 20.29 -6.45 9.17
CA GLU A 19 19.20 -7.37 8.83
C GLU A 19 19.02 -7.51 7.31
N LEU A 20 19.35 -6.45 6.57
CA LEU A 20 19.16 -6.32 5.13
C LEU A 20 20.46 -6.43 4.33
N ASN A 21 21.60 -6.09 4.95
CA ASN A 21 22.89 -6.08 4.30
C ASN A 21 23.26 -7.47 3.75
N GLY A 22 23.53 -7.55 2.44
CA GLY A 22 23.88 -8.80 1.76
C GLY A 22 22.75 -9.84 1.68
N ARG A 23 21.53 -9.52 2.15
CA ARG A 23 20.40 -10.46 2.10
C ARG A 23 19.83 -10.54 0.69
N MET A 24 19.87 -11.73 0.11
CA MET A 24 19.35 -12.02 -1.22
C MET A 24 18.07 -12.87 -1.14
N VAL A 25 17.11 -12.59 -2.02
CA VAL A 25 15.82 -13.28 -2.12
C VAL A 25 15.50 -13.58 -3.59
N ARG A 26 14.63 -14.56 -3.84
CA ARG A 26 14.19 -14.90 -5.20
C ARG A 26 12.92 -14.13 -5.54
N ALA A 27 12.90 -13.41 -6.65
CA ALA A 27 11.72 -12.72 -7.13
C ALA A 27 10.57 -13.70 -7.36
N GLU A 28 9.42 -13.44 -6.74
CA GLU A 28 8.32 -14.39 -6.63
C GLU A 28 7.02 -13.77 -7.15
N PRO A 29 6.37 -14.35 -8.16
CA PRO A 29 5.01 -13.97 -8.57
C PRO A 29 4.02 -13.98 -7.40
N LEU A 30 3.07 -13.04 -7.36
CA LEU A 30 2.07 -13.00 -6.28
C LEU A 30 1.25 -14.29 -6.22
N ALA A 31 0.95 -14.89 -7.37
CA ALA A 31 0.14 -16.10 -7.45
C ALA A 31 0.77 -17.26 -6.69
N ASP A 32 2.09 -17.42 -6.75
CA ASP A 32 2.82 -18.49 -6.05
C ASP A 32 2.65 -18.36 -4.52
N TYR A 33 2.81 -17.15 -3.98
CA TYR A 33 2.48 -16.85 -2.57
C TYR A 33 1.02 -17.15 -2.24
N LEU A 34 0.08 -16.70 -3.07
CA LEU A 34 -1.35 -16.89 -2.81
C LEU A 34 -1.78 -18.36 -2.88
N HIS A 35 -1.18 -19.16 -3.77
CA HIS A 35 -1.46 -20.58 -3.90
C HIS A 35 -0.91 -21.37 -2.72
N ASP A 36 0.33 -21.11 -2.29
CA ASP A 36 0.91 -21.78 -1.12
C ASP A 36 0.12 -21.44 0.16
N ARG A 37 -0.20 -20.15 0.33
CA ARG A 37 -0.91 -19.65 1.52
C ARG A 37 -2.43 -19.83 1.46
N ALA A 38 -2.98 -20.46 0.42
CA ALA A 38 -4.43 -20.56 0.22
C ALA A 38 -5.18 -21.17 1.42
N GLY A 39 -4.54 -22.08 2.17
CA GLY A 39 -5.12 -22.74 3.34
C GLY A 39 -5.20 -21.88 4.61
N SER A 40 -4.33 -20.86 4.77
CA SER A 40 -4.19 -20.08 6.00
C SER A 40 -4.43 -18.58 5.82
N LEU A 41 -4.21 -18.04 4.62
CA LEU A 41 -4.42 -16.64 4.30
C LEU A 41 -5.86 -16.14 4.60
N PRO A 42 -6.93 -16.93 4.37
CA PRO A 42 -8.27 -16.52 4.80
C PRO A 42 -8.36 -16.24 6.30
N THR A 43 -7.72 -17.08 7.14
CA THR A 43 -7.71 -16.89 8.60
C THR A 43 -6.91 -15.65 8.99
N LEU A 44 -5.75 -15.42 8.38
CA LEU A 44 -4.95 -14.21 8.60
C LEU A 44 -5.77 -12.95 8.32
N LEU A 45 -6.42 -12.86 7.16
CA LEU A 45 -7.20 -11.69 6.76
C LEU A 45 -8.49 -11.51 7.58
N GLU A 46 -9.02 -12.58 8.18
CA GLU A 46 -10.11 -12.48 9.16
C GLU A 46 -9.64 -11.96 10.52
N HIS A 47 -8.44 -12.33 10.96
CA HIS A 47 -7.85 -11.74 12.16
C HIS A 47 -7.58 -10.24 11.95
N GLU A 48 -7.09 -9.84 10.78
CA GLU A 48 -6.89 -8.41 10.45
C GLU A 48 -8.21 -7.63 10.50
N GLU A 49 -9.28 -8.17 9.93
CA GLU A 49 -10.60 -7.53 10.00
C GLU A 49 -11.13 -7.46 11.44
N THR A 50 -10.90 -8.49 12.24
CA THR A 50 -11.33 -8.53 13.65
C THR A 50 -10.56 -7.50 14.48
N TRP A 51 -9.24 -7.43 14.29
CA TRP A 51 -8.37 -6.44 14.93
C TRP A 51 -8.78 -5.02 14.56
N ALA A 52 -8.96 -4.74 13.26
CA ALA A 52 -9.30 -3.39 12.81
C ALA A 52 -10.63 -2.90 13.40
N ARG A 53 -11.63 -3.77 13.52
CA ARG A 53 -12.92 -3.42 14.19
C ARG A 53 -12.79 -3.16 15.68
N ALA A 54 -11.87 -3.85 16.34
CA ALA A 54 -11.68 -3.74 17.78
C ALA A 54 -10.84 -2.51 18.16
N GLU A 55 -9.78 -2.26 17.40
CA GLU A 55 -8.74 -1.29 17.77
C GLU A 55 -8.87 0.07 17.07
N LEU A 56 -9.54 0.14 15.91
CA LEU A 56 -9.66 1.38 15.14
C LEU A 56 -11.09 1.97 15.24
N PRO A 57 -11.31 3.04 16.02
CA PRO A 57 -12.66 3.53 16.35
C PRO A 57 -13.52 3.94 15.15
N ASP A 58 -12.89 4.49 14.12
CA ASP A 58 -13.56 5.05 12.94
C ASP A 58 -13.38 4.18 11.68
N TYR A 59 -12.93 2.92 11.86
CA TYR A 59 -12.78 1.95 10.78
C TYR A 59 -14.13 1.52 10.21
N ALA A 60 -14.22 1.49 8.87
CA ALA A 60 -15.38 0.95 8.19
C ALA A 60 -15.25 -0.57 8.04
N PRO A 61 -16.15 -1.37 8.68
CA PRO A 61 -16.26 -2.81 8.51
C PRO A 61 -16.11 -3.27 7.06
N ARG A 62 -15.21 -4.23 6.79
CA ARG A 62 -15.17 -4.87 5.47
C ARG A 62 -16.48 -5.66 5.24
N PRO A 63 -17.14 -5.49 4.10
CA PRO A 63 -18.28 -6.33 3.74
C PRO A 63 -17.89 -7.81 3.61
N ASP A 64 -18.76 -8.72 4.05
CA ASP A 64 -18.52 -10.17 4.00
C ASP A 64 -18.28 -10.70 2.58
N ALA A 65 -18.88 -10.04 1.58
CA ALA A 65 -18.69 -10.36 0.17
C ALA A 65 -17.24 -10.16 -0.32
N LEU A 66 -16.45 -9.34 0.39
CA LEU A 66 -15.04 -9.11 0.10
C LEU A 66 -14.11 -10.07 0.84
N ARG A 67 -14.63 -11.03 1.62
CA ARG A 67 -13.78 -11.99 2.32
C ARG A 67 -12.90 -12.73 1.32
N PHE A 68 -11.61 -12.86 1.61
CA PHE A 68 -10.74 -13.65 0.78
C PHE A 68 -11.24 -15.09 0.73
N ARG A 69 -11.46 -15.58 -0.48
CA ARG A 69 -11.82 -16.96 -0.75
C ARG A 69 -10.83 -17.46 -1.77
N ALA A 70 -10.16 -18.56 -1.43
CA ALA A 70 -9.32 -19.28 -2.38
C ALA A 70 -10.11 -19.51 -3.67
N ALA A 71 -9.51 -19.17 -4.82
CA ALA A 71 -10.20 -19.36 -6.08
C ALA A 71 -10.38 -20.86 -6.34
N ALA A 72 -11.53 -21.25 -6.91
CA ALA A 72 -11.86 -22.66 -7.08
C ALA A 72 -11.14 -23.27 -8.30
N GLY A 73 -10.64 -24.51 -8.15
CA GLY A 73 -10.14 -25.33 -9.26
C GLY A 73 -8.97 -24.69 -10.02
N ASN A 74 -9.02 -24.74 -11.35
CA ASN A 74 -7.97 -24.23 -12.24
C ASN A 74 -8.15 -22.73 -12.57
N ALA A 75 -8.57 -21.92 -11.60
CA ALA A 75 -8.71 -20.49 -11.79
C ALA A 75 -7.36 -19.86 -12.19
N PRO A 76 -7.32 -18.91 -13.14
CA PRO A 76 -6.08 -18.28 -13.55
C PRO A 76 -5.49 -17.43 -12.41
N ASP A 77 -4.17 -17.25 -12.41
CA ASP A 77 -3.43 -16.44 -11.44
C ASP A 77 -4.00 -15.03 -11.25
N SER A 78 -4.50 -14.42 -12.32
CA SER A 78 -5.14 -13.11 -12.28
C SER A 78 -6.40 -13.09 -11.41
N ALA A 79 -7.15 -14.19 -11.35
CA ALA A 79 -8.33 -14.29 -10.48
C ALA A 79 -7.93 -14.38 -8.99
N TRP A 80 -6.83 -15.08 -8.69
CA TRP A 80 -6.26 -15.12 -7.34
C TRP A 80 -5.78 -13.74 -6.88
N GLN A 81 -5.04 -13.05 -7.74
CA GLN A 81 -4.57 -11.69 -7.46
C GLN A 81 -5.74 -10.73 -7.23
N GLN A 82 -6.77 -10.74 -8.08
CA GLN A 82 -7.96 -9.91 -7.91
C GLN A 82 -8.70 -10.25 -6.61
N ALA A 83 -8.86 -11.53 -6.27
CA ALA A 83 -9.48 -11.94 -5.01
C ALA A 83 -8.71 -11.43 -3.78
N PHE A 84 -7.37 -11.46 -3.84
CA PHE A 84 -6.51 -10.92 -2.80
C PHE A 84 -6.64 -9.40 -2.68
N LEU A 85 -6.47 -8.66 -3.78
CA LEU A 85 -6.58 -7.19 -3.82
C LEU A 85 -7.96 -6.72 -3.32
N ARG A 86 -9.02 -7.42 -3.73
CA ARG A 86 -10.39 -7.18 -3.26
C ARG A 86 -10.50 -7.37 -1.75
N ALA A 87 -9.92 -8.44 -1.21
CA ALA A 87 -10.01 -8.75 0.21
C ALA A 87 -9.26 -7.76 1.10
N ILE A 88 -8.11 -7.27 0.65
CA ILE A 88 -7.37 -6.19 1.32
C ILE A 88 -7.91 -4.80 0.99
N ARG A 89 -8.98 -4.71 0.18
CA ARG A 89 -9.65 -3.48 -0.26
C ARG A 89 -8.70 -2.44 -0.85
N VAL A 90 -7.86 -2.86 -1.79
CA VAL A 90 -7.04 -1.98 -2.65
C VAL A 90 -7.47 -2.14 -4.10
N ASN A 91 -7.08 -1.20 -4.97
CA ASN A 91 -7.42 -1.18 -6.38
C ASN A 91 -7.15 -2.55 -7.04
N GLU A 92 -8.21 -3.20 -7.54
CA GLU A 92 -8.13 -4.55 -8.14
C GLU A 92 -7.31 -4.58 -9.44
N GLN A 93 -6.99 -3.40 -9.99
CA GLN A 93 -6.15 -3.24 -11.17
C GLN A 93 -4.69 -2.90 -10.84
N ALA A 94 -4.33 -2.82 -9.55
CA ALA A 94 -2.97 -2.52 -9.10
C ALA A 94 -1.94 -3.42 -9.81
N LYS A 95 -0.85 -2.82 -10.28
CA LYS A 95 0.16 -3.51 -11.08
C LYS A 95 1.23 -4.13 -10.18
N LEU A 96 1.08 -5.41 -9.89
CA LEU A 96 2.01 -6.16 -9.03
C LEU A 96 3.08 -6.93 -9.82
N SER A 97 3.54 -6.35 -10.93
CA SER A 97 4.64 -6.91 -11.74
C SER A 97 5.92 -7.09 -10.90
N LEU A 98 6.83 -7.96 -11.36
CA LEU A 98 8.13 -8.14 -10.73
C LEU A 98 9.09 -7.08 -11.26
N PHE A 99 9.50 -6.16 -10.40
CA PHE A 99 10.40 -5.08 -10.78
C PHE A 99 11.21 -4.57 -9.59
N LEU A 100 12.30 -3.85 -9.87
CA LEU A 100 12.95 -2.94 -8.94
C LEU A 100 12.85 -1.52 -9.50
N GLN A 101 12.58 -0.57 -8.63
CA GLN A 101 12.89 0.82 -8.94
C GLN A 101 14.41 0.98 -8.84
N ARG A 102 15.01 1.71 -9.77
CA ARG A 102 16.45 2.02 -9.75
C ARG A 102 16.70 3.41 -9.24
N ARG A 103 17.83 3.59 -8.53
CA ARG A 103 18.26 4.90 -8.05
C ARG A 103 18.55 5.82 -9.23
N PRO A 104 18.39 7.14 -9.07
CA PRO A 104 18.84 8.12 -10.06
C PRO A 104 20.29 7.86 -10.49
N GLY A 105 20.51 7.76 -11.80
CA GLY A 105 21.83 7.52 -12.39
C GLY A 105 22.24 6.04 -12.53
N GLN A 106 21.49 5.08 -11.98
CA GLN A 106 21.74 3.67 -12.26
C GLN A 106 21.24 3.31 -13.66
N ALA A 107 22.09 2.62 -14.43
CA ALA A 107 21.74 2.14 -15.76
C ALA A 107 20.77 0.94 -15.67
N ILE A 108 19.86 0.86 -16.64
CA ILE A 108 18.98 -0.28 -16.86
C ILE A 108 19.17 -0.73 -18.29
N ASP A 109 19.44 -2.02 -18.47
CA ASP A 109 19.48 -2.64 -19.78
C ASP A 109 18.15 -2.40 -20.51
N ALA A 110 18.22 -1.88 -21.74
CA ALA A 110 17.02 -1.48 -22.49
C ALA A 110 15.93 -2.57 -22.56
N PRO A 111 16.25 -3.88 -22.74
CA PRO A 111 15.24 -4.95 -22.74
C PRO A 111 14.55 -5.19 -21.37
N ARG A 112 15.18 -4.79 -20.27
CA ARG A 112 14.64 -4.93 -18.91
C ARG A 112 13.93 -3.67 -18.43
N ARG A 113 13.98 -2.57 -19.18
CA ARG A 113 13.29 -1.33 -18.79
C ARG A 113 11.78 -1.49 -18.90
N LEU A 114 11.06 -1.17 -17.82
CA LEU A 114 9.60 -1.11 -17.80
C LEU A 114 9.10 0.33 -17.95
N GLY A 115 7.99 0.48 -18.67
CA GLY A 115 7.22 1.71 -18.71
C GLY A 115 6.38 1.91 -17.44
N TRP A 116 5.93 3.14 -17.21
CA TRP A 116 5.12 3.51 -16.05
C TRP A 116 3.82 2.70 -15.96
N GLU A 117 3.19 2.44 -17.10
CA GLU A 117 1.95 1.65 -17.23
C GLU A 117 2.11 0.18 -16.84
N ALA A 118 3.35 -0.33 -16.77
CA ALA A 118 3.64 -1.68 -16.32
C ALA A 118 3.70 -1.81 -14.79
N VAL A 119 3.80 -0.69 -14.06
CA VAL A 119 3.94 -0.63 -12.60
C VAL A 119 2.88 0.23 -11.90
N SER A 120 2.10 1.00 -12.66
CA SER A 120 1.11 1.94 -12.12
C SER A 120 -0.21 1.91 -12.88
N THR A 121 -1.30 2.20 -12.17
CA THR A 121 -2.61 2.47 -12.77
C THR A 121 -2.82 3.97 -13.07
N ILE A 122 -1.95 4.84 -12.55
CA ILE A 122 -2.07 6.29 -12.67
C ILE A 122 -1.59 6.77 -14.05
N HIS A 123 -2.31 7.71 -14.65
CA HIS A 123 -1.86 8.41 -15.85
C HIS A 123 -0.93 9.58 -15.50
N GLY A 124 0.12 9.84 -16.30
CA GLY A 124 0.98 11.02 -16.11
C GLY A 124 2.49 10.74 -16.02
N GLY A 125 2.89 9.47 -16.03
CA GLY A 125 4.30 9.07 -16.10
C GLY A 125 5.02 9.05 -14.75
N ALA A 126 6.17 8.38 -14.71
CA ALA A 126 6.92 8.06 -13.49
C ALA A 126 7.77 9.22 -12.93
N GLY A 127 7.67 10.42 -13.50
CA GLY A 127 8.66 11.48 -13.25
C GLY A 127 10.08 11.00 -13.60
N ASN A 128 10.96 10.98 -12.59
CA ASN A 128 12.35 10.52 -12.74
C ASN A 128 12.59 9.05 -12.36
N ALA A 129 11.56 8.36 -11.85
CA ALA A 129 11.69 6.96 -11.44
C ALA A 129 11.92 6.07 -12.67
N GLN A 130 12.78 5.06 -12.52
CA GLN A 130 13.07 4.08 -13.55
C GLN A 130 12.86 2.69 -12.99
N PHE A 131 12.25 1.81 -13.80
CA PHE A 131 11.86 0.48 -13.36
C PHE A 131 12.58 -0.58 -14.19
N GLU A 132 13.21 -1.51 -13.50
CA GLU A 132 13.84 -2.69 -14.09
C GLU A 132 12.98 -3.91 -13.83
N ARG A 133 12.55 -4.58 -14.89
CA ARG A 133 11.85 -5.87 -14.85
C ARG A 133 12.73 -6.93 -14.19
N LEU A 134 12.14 -7.71 -13.31
CA LEU A 134 12.73 -8.94 -12.78
C LEU A 134 12.07 -10.15 -13.44
N ASP A 135 12.86 -11.21 -13.63
CA ASP A 135 12.33 -12.51 -14.02
C ASP A 135 11.96 -13.33 -12.77
N ALA A 136 10.93 -14.18 -12.87
CA ALA A 136 10.56 -15.06 -11.76
C ALA A 136 11.74 -15.99 -11.37
N GLY A 137 12.02 -16.09 -10.08
CA GLY A 137 13.16 -16.84 -9.53
C GLY A 137 14.50 -16.10 -9.54
N GLU A 138 14.57 -14.91 -10.16
CA GLU A 138 15.77 -14.08 -10.19
C GLU A 138 16.20 -13.70 -8.77
N THR A 139 17.50 -13.80 -8.48
CA THR A 139 18.04 -13.50 -7.15
C THR A 139 18.36 -12.02 -7.04
N VAL A 140 17.65 -11.32 -6.15
CA VAL A 140 17.74 -9.87 -5.95
C VAL A 140 17.99 -9.52 -4.48
N SER A 141 18.46 -8.31 -4.22
CA SER A 141 18.66 -7.82 -2.86
C SER A 141 17.33 -7.55 -2.16
N ALA A 142 17.15 -8.08 -0.95
CA ALA A 142 15.98 -7.81 -0.11
C ALA A 142 15.82 -6.30 0.18
N TYR A 143 16.94 -5.62 0.36
CA TYR A 143 16.99 -4.18 0.57
C TYR A 143 16.46 -3.41 -0.65
N GLU A 144 16.80 -3.83 -1.88
CA GLU A 144 16.28 -3.19 -3.10
C GLU A 144 14.79 -3.49 -3.30
N VAL A 145 14.33 -4.70 -2.96
CA VAL A 145 12.90 -5.07 -3.01
C VAL A 145 12.09 -4.20 -2.05
N LEU A 146 12.49 -4.15 -0.78
CA LEU A 146 11.82 -3.37 0.25
C LEU A 146 11.78 -1.88 -0.16
N ALA A 147 12.92 -1.33 -0.58
CA ALA A 147 13.01 0.06 -0.99
C ALA A 147 12.12 0.38 -2.18
N SER A 148 12.18 -0.41 -3.24
CA SER A 148 11.32 -0.23 -4.42
C SER A 148 9.84 -0.31 -4.07
N ALA A 149 9.47 -1.28 -3.21
CA ALA A 149 8.10 -1.51 -2.83
C ALA A 149 7.50 -0.36 -2.00
N SER A 150 8.32 0.43 -1.31
CA SER A 150 7.84 1.57 -0.51
C SER A 150 7.16 2.67 -1.30
N SER A 151 7.32 2.72 -2.63
CA SER A 151 6.58 3.64 -3.49
C SER A 151 5.34 3.03 -4.13
N GLU A 152 5.12 1.72 -4.03
CA GLU A 152 4.03 1.04 -4.74
C GLU A 152 2.61 1.49 -4.35
N PRO A 153 2.30 1.85 -3.09
CA PRO A 153 0.98 2.38 -2.75
C PRO A 153 0.59 3.61 -3.58
N ASP A 154 1.54 4.53 -3.81
CA ASP A 154 1.38 5.71 -4.68
C ASP A 154 1.19 5.36 -6.16
N TYR A 155 1.42 4.12 -6.58
CA TYR A 155 1.24 3.68 -7.97
C TYR A 155 -0.22 3.29 -8.26
N GLY A 156 -1.12 3.63 -7.33
CA GLY A 156 -2.55 3.61 -7.52
C GLY A 156 -3.28 2.51 -6.77
N MET A 157 -2.66 1.96 -5.70
CA MET A 157 -3.30 0.95 -4.84
C MET A 157 -4.50 1.52 -4.10
N ASP A 158 -4.47 2.79 -3.69
CA ASP A 158 -5.52 3.44 -2.89
C ASP A 158 -6.46 4.35 -3.71
N LEU A 159 -6.62 4.05 -5.00
CA LEU A 159 -7.46 4.83 -5.92
C LEU A 159 -8.81 4.16 -6.20
N GLY A 160 -9.84 5.01 -6.31
CA GLY A 160 -11.16 4.56 -6.74
C GLY A 160 -11.87 3.65 -5.74
N LEU A 161 -11.59 3.82 -4.44
CA LEU A 161 -12.08 2.92 -3.39
C LEU A 161 -13.33 3.40 -2.64
N TRP A 162 -13.83 4.61 -2.91
CA TRP A 162 -14.97 5.19 -2.19
C TRP A 162 -16.27 5.02 -2.99
N SER A 163 -17.42 4.99 -2.31
CA SER A 163 -18.72 4.79 -2.97
C SER A 163 -19.08 5.88 -3.97
N ASP A 164 -18.49 7.07 -3.82
CA ASP A 164 -18.64 8.24 -4.69
C ASP A 164 -17.46 8.45 -5.64
N SER A 165 -16.51 7.50 -5.72
CA SER A 165 -15.41 7.54 -6.70
C SER A 165 -15.87 7.26 -8.15
N GLY A 166 -17.12 6.81 -8.35
CA GLY A 166 -17.64 6.49 -9.68
C GLY A 166 -17.09 5.18 -10.28
N THR A 167 -16.43 4.35 -9.48
CA THR A 167 -15.89 3.05 -9.89
C THR A 167 -16.77 1.90 -9.41
N VAL A 168 -16.76 0.77 -10.13
CA VAL A 168 -17.47 -0.45 -9.71
C VAL A 168 -16.91 -0.97 -8.37
N GLN A 169 -15.60 -0.87 -8.19
CA GLN A 169 -14.93 -1.31 -6.97
C GLN A 169 -15.31 -0.46 -5.76
N GLY A 170 -15.30 0.87 -5.90
CA GLY A 170 -15.62 1.79 -4.81
C GLY A 170 -17.03 1.61 -4.25
N ALA A 171 -17.98 1.22 -5.10
CA ALA A 171 -19.32 0.84 -4.67
C ALA A 171 -19.37 -0.45 -3.81
N ALA A 172 -18.35 -1.30 -3.90
CA ALA A 172 -18.28 -2.60 -3.22
C ALA A 172 -17.40 -2.62 -1.96
N THR A 173 -16.44 -1.69 -1.80
CA THR A 173 -15.44 -1.69 -0.70
C THR A 173 -16.03 -1.53 0.70
N GLY A 174 -17.19 -0.87 0.80
CA GLY A 174 -17.86 -0.56 2.06
C GLY A 174 -17.23 0.60 2.85
N PHE A 175 -16.31 1.37 2.27
CA PHE A 175 -15.72 2.54 2.96
C PHE A 175 -16.69 3.73 3.10
N GLY A 176 -17.74 3.78 2.27
CA GLY A 176 -18.66 4.94 2.21
C GLY A 176 -18.12 6.05 1.29
N PRO A 177 -18.68 7.27 1.38
CA PRO A 177 -18.24 8.41 0.58
C PRO A 177 -16.86 8.90 1.04
N LEU A 178 -16.11 9.55 0.14
CA LEU A 178 -14.80 10.11 0.45
C LEU A 178 -14.88 11.11 1.63
N PRO A 179 -14.18 10.87 2.76
CA PRO A 179 -14.31 11.71 3.95
C PRO A 179 -13.62 13.08 3.80
N PHE A 180 -12.49 13.14 3.08
CA PHE A 180 -11.80 14.37 2.75
C PHE A 180 -10.96 14.22 1.48
N GLY A 181 -10.67 15.34 0.84
CA GLY A 181 -10.17 15.40 -0.54
C GLY A 181 -11.29 15.76 -1.51
N ASN A 182 -11.09 15.45 -2.78
CA ASN A 182 -12.06 15.75 -3.83
C ASN A 182 -12.29 14.53 -4.72
N PRO A 183 -13.49 13.92 -4.71
CA PRO A 183 -13.76 12.69 -5.44
C PRO A 183 -13.74 12.85 -6.96
N ARG A 184 -13.73 14.09 -7.47
CA ARG A 184 -13.58 14.38 -8.92
C ARG A 184 -12.15 14.23 -9.41
N PHE A 185 -11.17 14.22 -8.51
CA PHE A 185 -9.76 14.04 -8.85
C PHE A 185 -9.29 12.71 -8.29
N GLU A 186 -9.05 11.74 -9.18
CA GLU A 186 -8.67 10.37 -8.82
C GLU A 186 -7.54 10.33 -7.80
N TYR A 187 -6.42 11.03 -8.05
CA TYR A 187 -5.29 11.09 -7.11
C TYR A 187 -5.69 11.64 -5.72
N SER A 188 -6.70 12.49 -5.62
CA SER A 188 -7.15 12.99 -4.31
C SER A 188 -7.88 11.93 -3.49
N SER A 189 -8.37 10.84 -4.09
CA SER A 189 -9.12 9.81 -3.39
C SER A 189 -8.25 8.96 -2.47
N GLN A 190 -6.93 8.97 -2.65
CA GLN A 190 -6.03 8.21 -1.79
C GLN A 190 -5.77 8.90 -0.44
N ALA A 191 -6.04 10.21 -0.32
CA ALA A 191 -5.67 11.01 0.84
C ALA A 191 -6.09 10.38 2.19
N PRO A 192 -7.28 9.78 2.37
CA PRO A 192 -7.62 9.19 3.65
C PRO A 192 -6.90 7.88 3.98
N PHE A 193 -6.27 7.23 3.00
CA PHE A 193 -5.41 6.07 3.24
C PHE A 193 -3.97 6.47 3.60
N HIS A 194 -3.52 7.61 3.09
CA HIS A 194 -2.14 8.10 3.24
C HIS A 194 -1.98 9.12 4.38
N MET A 195 -3.06 9.77 4.80
CA MET A 195 -3.04 10.76 5.88
C MET A 195 -3.69 10.18 7.15
N GLY A 196 -3.13 10.51 8.30
CA GLY A 196 -3.62 10.12 9.62
C GLY A 196 -3.54 11.27 10.60
N PHE A 197 -4.67 11.91 10.88
CA PHE A 197 -4.74 13.06 11.78
C PHE A 197 -4.91 12.63 13.24
N LEU A 198 -4.07 11.72 13.75
CA LEU A 198 -4.29 10.96 15.00
C LEU A 198 -4.21 11.80 16.29
N HIS A 199 -3.68 13.02 16.20
CA HIS A 199 -3.39 13.87 17.36
C HIS A 199 -4.03 15.26 17.27
N GLU A 200 -5.10 15.40 16.48
CA GLU A 200 -5.81 16.68 16.40
C GLU A 200 -6.58 16.99 17.69
N SER A 201 -6.76 18.28 17.94
CA SER A 201 -7.46 18.73 19.14
C SER A 201 -8.94 18.30 19.11
N ARG A 202 -9.54 18.10 20.29
CA ARG A 202 -10.97 17.77 20.42
C ARG A 202 -11.89 18.78 19.71
N ILE A 203 -11.50 20.06 19.67
CA ILE A 203 -12.28 21.10 18.99
C ILE A 203 -12.25 20.89 17.47
N ILE A 204 -11.07 20.58 16.91
CA ILE A 204 -10.95 20.27 15.48
C ILE A 204 -11.76 19.03 15.14
N TYR A 205 -11.69 17.96 15.93
CA TYR A 205 -12.53 16.78 15.72
C TYR A 205 -14.03 17.03 15.90
N ALA A 206 -14.42 17.96 16.78
CA ALA A 206 -15.82 18.33 16.93
C ALA A 206 -16.35 19.08 15.69
N ALA A 207 -15.50 19.91 15.07
CA ALA A 207 -15.86 20.66 13.87
C ALA A 207 -15.72 19.86 12.58
N ALA A 208 -14.74 18.95 12.52
CA ALA A 208 -14.33 18.20 11.33
C ALA A 208 -14.14 16.71 11.66
N GLY A 209 -15.20 16.08 12.18
CA GLY A 209 -15.18 14.67 12.57
C GLY A 209 -14.81 13.72 11.43
N PHE A 210 -15.04 14.11 10.18
CA PHE A 210 -14.65 13.35 8.99
C PHE A 210 -13.14 13.07 8.90
N LEU A 211 -12.30 13.88 9.54
CA LEU A 211 -10.84 13.69 9.59
C LEU A 211 -10.42 12.42 10.32
N LYS A 212 -11.31 11.86 11.15
CA LYS A 212 -11.04 10.60 11.86
C LYS A 212 -11.15 9.37 10.96
N HIS A 213 -11.82 9.48 9.81
CA HIS A 213 -11.91 8.40 8.83
C HIS A 213 -10.62 8.31 8.01
N SER A 214 -9.51 8.01 8.69
CA SER A 214 -8.20 7.73 8.11
C SER A 214 -7.85 6.26 8.26
N TYR A 215 -7.17 5.70 7.26
CA TYR A 215 -6.88 4.26 7.16
C TYR A 215 -5.38 3.94 7.13
N ALA A 216 -4.50 4.93 7.31
CA ALA A 216 -3.04 4.72 7.34
C ALA A 216 -2.64 3.66 8.38
N GLU A 217 -3.17 3.72 9.59
CA GLU A 217 -2.90 2.73 10.64
C GLU A 217 -3.38 1.31 10.25
N ALA A 218 -4.56 1.21 9.65
CA ALA A 218 -5.09 -0.05 9.14
C ALA A 218 -4.18 -0.64 8.03
N ARG A 219 -3.67 0.21 7.12
CA ARG A 219 -2.74 -0.20 6.05
C ARG A 219 -1.41 -0.68 6.64
N ILE A 220 -0.84 0.04 7.61
CA ILE A 220 0.41 -0.36 8.29
C ILE A 220 0.24 -1.74 8.94
N HIS A 221 -0.80 -1.93 9.74
CA HIS A 221 -0.99 -3.20 10.46
C HIS A 221 -1.21 -4.37 9.48
N LEU A 222 -2.10 -4.20 8.50
CA LEU A 222 -2.36 -5.21 7.47
C LEU A 222 -1.07 -5.65 6.76
N TYR A 223 -0.25 -4.71 6.30
CA TYR A 223 0.95 -5.04 5.54
C TYR A 223 2.07 -5.60 6.40
N LEU A 224 2.17 -5.21 7.68
CA LEU A 224 3.07 -5.88 8.63
C LEU A 224 2.63 -7.31 8.92
N SER A 225 1.33 -7.57 9.08
CA SER A 225 0.81 -8.93 9.28
C SER A 225 1.06 -9.82 8.06
N LEU A 226 0.85 -9.31 6.85
CA LEU A 226 1.20 -10.01 5.61
C LEU A 226 2.70 -10.24 5.48
N ALA A 227 3.53 -9.24 5.82
CA ALA A 227 4.98 -9.37 5.79
C ALA A 227 5.48 -10.44 6.76
N HIS A 228 4.98 -10.44 7.99
CA HIS A 228 5.31 -11.44 9.01
C HIS A 228 4.88 -12.84 8.57
N ASP A 229 3.67 -13.01 8.04
CA ASP A 229 3.20 -14.29 7.51
C ASP A 229 4.11 -14.79 6.38
N ALA A 230 4.40 -13.94 5.38
CA ALA A 230 5.22 -14.31 4.24
C ALA A 230 6.66 -14.69 4.65
N LEU A 231 7.30 -13.93 5.54
CA LEU A 231 8.64 -14.24 6.06
C LEU A 231 8.66 -15.56 6.83
N ALA A 232 7.66 -15.81 7.69
CA ALA A 232 7.58 -17.01 8.52
C ALA A 232 7.34 -18.29 7.71
N HIS A 233 6.74 -18.17 6.52
CA HIS A 233 6.35 -19.31 5.68
C HIS A 233 7.18 -19.45 4.40
N GLY A 234 8.35 -18.82 4.32
CA GLY A 234 9.30 -19.08 3.24
C GLY A 234 9.06 -18.27 1.96
N HIS A 235 8.32 -17.17 2.05
CA HIS A 235 8.09 -16.22 0.95
C HIS A 235 8.80 -14.88 1.19
N PRO A 236 10.14 -14.85 1.28
CA PRO A 236 10.85 -13.66 1.72
C PRO A 236 10.76 -12.50 0.73
N TYR A 237 10.53 -12.74 -0.56
CA TYR A 237 10.29 -11.67 -1.52
C TYR A 237 9.02 -10.89 -1.19
N TRP A 238 7.89 -11.58 -1.00
CA TRP A 238 6.65 -10.94 -0.55
C TRP A 238 6.75 -10.40 0.86
N GLY A 239 7.48 -11.08 1.76
CA GLY A 239 7.81 -10.57 3.09
C GLY A 239 8.40 -9.16 3.06
N TRP A 240 9.45 -8.96 2.27
CA TRP A 240 10.10 -7.64 2.14
C TRP A 240 9.29 -6.66 1.31
N ARG A 241 8.54 -7.11 0.29
CA ARG A 241 7.67 -6.25 -0.51
C ARG A 241 6.51 -5.68 0.32
N PHE A 242 5.83 -6.52 1.10
CA PHE A 242 4.80 -6.08 2.06
C PHE A 242 5.38 -5.19 3.16
N THR A 243 6.60 -5.44 3.62
CA THR A 243 7.30 -4.53 4.55
C THR A 243 7.49 -3.15 3.91
N GLY A 244 7.85 -3.10 2.63
CA GLY A 244 7.91 -1.84 1.87
C GLY A 244 6.57 -1.12 1.82
N TRP A 245 5.48 -1.83 1.54
CA TRP A 245 4.13 -1.26 1.58
C TRP A 245 3.77 -0.72 2.97
N ALA A 246 4.05 -1.43 4.05
CA ALA A 246 3.82 -0.91 5.40
C ALA A 246 4.62 0.38 5.65
N MET A 247 5.90 0.38 5.25
CA MET A 247 6.80 1.49 5.48
C MET A 247 6.44 2.74 4.69
N HIS A 248 5.77 2.59 3.54
CA HIS A 248 5.17 3.71 2.82
C HIS A 248 4.30 4.58 3.73
N TYR A 249 3.31 3.98 4.37
CA TYR A 249 2.36 4.70 5.24
C TYR A 249 3.03 5.20 6.52
N VAL A 250 4.04 4.48 7.04
CA VAL A 250 4.86 5.01 8.16
C VAL A 250 5.57 6.29 7.73
N GLN A 251 6.19 6.31 6.55
CA GLN A 251 6.85 7.50 6.01
C GLN A 251 5.86 8.64 5.81
N ASP A 252 4.68 8.35 5.26
CA ASP A 252 3.62 9.35 5.11
C ASP A 252 3.28 10.02 6.44
N LEU A 253 3.10 9.26 7.52
CA LEU A 253 2.79 9.82 8.83
C LEU A 253 3.94 10.63 9.47
N THR A 254 5.16 10.54 8.94
CA THR A 254 6.26 11.45 9.33
C THR A 254 6.19 12.81 8.64
N GLN A 255 5.38 12.92 7.59
CA GLN A 255 5.18 14.15 6.83
C GLN A 255 4.14 15.04 7.54
N PRO A 256 4.47 16.30 7.88
CA PRO A 256 3.59 17.12 8.71
C PRO A 256 2.17 17.35 8.17
N TYR A 257 2.00 17.53 6.86
CA TYR A 257 0.70 17.70 6.20
C TYR A 257 -0.13 16.40 6.14
N HIS A 258 0.48 15.23 6.29
CA HIS A 258 -0.22 13.95 6.38
C HIS A 258 -0.62 13.61 7.83
N ALA A 259 0.03 14.23 8.82
CA ALA A 259 -0.26 14.00 10.24
C ALA A 259 -1.04 15.14 10.93
N ARG A 260 -1.16 16.31 10.28
CA ARG A 260 -1.80 17.51 10.83
C ARG A 260 -2.48 18.33 9.75
N VAL A 261 -3.71 18.78 10.03
CA VAL A 261 -4.54 19.51 9.06
C VAL A 261 -3.88 20.81 8.61
N LEU A 262 -3.30 21.55 9.57
CA LEU A 262 -2.57 22.79 9.31
C LEU A 262 -1.25 22.78 10.09
N PRO A 263 -0.17 22.24 9.49
CA PRO A 263 1.15 22.21 10.10
C PRO A 263 1.64 23.63 10.40
N GLY A 264 2.25 23.82 11.58
CA GLY A 264 2.77 25.12 12.01
C GLY A 264 1.73 26.06 12.64
N LEU A 265 0.45 25.70 12.70
CA LEU A 265 -0.60 26.46 13.41
C LEU A 265 -1.18 25.65 14.57
N GLY A 266 -1.24 26.28 15.75
CA GLY A 266 -1.97 25.73 16.90
C GLY A 266 -3.48 25.99 16.77
N THR A 267 -4.30 25.14 17.39
CA THR A 267 -5.78 25.26 17.38
C THR A 267 -6.27 26.66 17.71
N GLY A 268 -5.66 27.35 18.68
CA GLY A 268 -6.05 28.71 19.06
C GLY A 268 -5.90 29.75 17.95
N ARG A 269 -4.95 29.56 17.02
CA ARG A 269 -4.72 30.44 15.87
C ARG A 269 -5.57 30.06 14.66
N LEU A 270 -6.27 28.93 14.71
CA LEU A 270 -7.22 28.49 13.69
C LEU A 270 -8.64 29.01 13.93
N ILE A 271 -8.96 29.33 15.19
CA ILE A 271 -10.29 29.76 15.62
C ILE A 271 -10.38 31.30 15.70
N TRP A 272 -9.24 32.00 15.61
CA TRP A 272 -9.11 33.46 15.62
C TRP A 272 -8.74 33.96 14.23
#